data_AF-A0A6H0IZS9-F1
#
_entry.id   AF-A0A6H0IZS9-F1
#
_cell.length_a   1.000
_cell.length_b   1.000
_cell.length_c   1.000
_cell.angle_alpha   90.00
_cell.angle_beta   90.00
_cell.angle_gamma   90.00
#
_symmetry.space_group_name_H-M   'P 1'
#
loop_
_entity.id
_entity.type
_entity.pdbx_description
1 polymer ?
#
loop_
_entity_poly.entity_id
_entity_poly.type
_entity_poly.pdbx_seq_one_letter_code
_entity_poly.pdbx_strand_id
1 'polypeptide(L)' 'MAELLVIAAILAVGGVVFWLRQRSGRVIDEHNDALTRACSGDREQARRLEDLEHSRTSEPLSRKEARQRALERLIDDRSI' A
#
# COMPACT_ATOMS: atom_id res chain seq x y z
N MET A 1 -23.42 29.21 -23.17
CA MET A 1 -24.27 28.18 -22.52
C MET A 1 -23.63 26.79 -22.61
N ALA A 2 -23.27 26.30 -23.79
CA ALA A 2 -22.63 24.98 -23.96
C ALA A 2 -21.26 24.85 -23.26
N GLU A 3 -20.45 25.90 -23.24
CA GLU A 3 -19.11 25.88 -22.63
C GLU A 3 -19.14 25.65 -21.10
N LEU A 4 -20.16 26.18 -20.41
CA LEU A 4 -20.35 25.96 -18.98
C LEU A 4 -20.70 24.51 -18.65
N LEU A 5 -21.47 23.84 -19.54
CA LEU A 5 -21.81 22.43 -19.39
C LEU A 5 -20.57 21.53 -19.57
N VAL A 6 -19.67 21.90 -20.47
CA VAL A 6 -18.41 21.17 -20.70
C VAL A 6 -17.48 21.29 -19.48
N ILE A 7 -17.34 22.49 -18.92
CA ILE A 7 -16.51 22.71 -17.73
C ILE A 7 -17.07 21.93 -16.53
N ALA A 8 -18.39 21.98 -16.32
CA ALA A 8 -19.05 21.21 -15.26
C ALA A 8 -18.85 19.69 -15.42
N ALA A 9 -18.91 19.18 -16.65
CA ALA A 9 -18.65 17.78 -16.93
C ALA A 9 -17.20 17.37 -16.61
N ILE A 10 -16.21 18.20 -16.99
CA ILE A 10 -14.79 17.92 -16.70
C ILE A 10 -14.55 17.91 -15.19
N LEU A 11 -15.10 18.87 -14.44
CA LEU A 11 -14.96 18.93 -12.99
C LEU A 11 -15.66 17.75 -12.30
N ALA A 12 -16.82 17.31 -12.79
CA ALA A 12 -17.51 16.13 -12.26
C ALA A 12 -16.68 14.85 -12.48
N VAL A 13 -16.12 14.66 -13.68
CA VAL A 13 -15.26 13.51 -14.00
C VAL A 13 -13.98 13.54 -13.17
N GLY A 14 -13.32 14.71 -13.07
CA GLY A 14 -12.12 14.89 -12.24
C GLY A 14 -12.37 14.60 -10.76
N GLY A 15 -13.50 15.07 -10.22
CA GLY A 15 -13.91 14.81 -8.85
C GLY A 15 -14.18 13.34 -8.58
N VAL A 16 -14.85 12.63 -9.50
CA VAL A 16 -15.09 11.18 -9.38
C VAL A 16 -13.79 10.39 -9.44
N VAL A 17 -12.87 10.72 -10.35
CA VAL A 17 -11.56 10.04 -10.44
C VAL A 17 -10.72 10.29 -9.19
N PHE A 18 -10.71 11.52 -8.66
CA PHE A 18 -10.01 11.85 -7.42
C PHE A 18 -10.62 11.10 -6.23
N TRP A 19 -11.95 11.06 -6.13
CA TRP A 19 -12.65 10.33 -5.07
C TRP A 19 -12.43 8.82 -5.13
N LEU A 20 -12.44 8.22 -6.33
CA LEU A 20 -12.11 6.81 -6.52
C LEU A 20 -10.65 6.53 -6.17
N ARG A 21 -9.70 7.38 -6.58
CA ARG A 21 -8.29 7.25 -6.17
C ARG A 21 -8.11 7.39 -4.66
N GLN A 22 -8.82 8.32 -4.03
CA GLN A 22 -8.74 8.52 -2.59
C GLN A 22 -9.36 7.35 -1.82
N ARG A 23 -10.43 6.76 -2.35
CA ARG A 23 -11.05 5.54 -1.81
C ARG A 23 -10.15 4.30 -1.99
N SER A 24 -9.53 4.13 -3.15
CA SER A 24 -8.59 3.04 -3.40
C SER A 24 -7.26 3.21 -2.64
N GLY A 25 -6.80 4.44 -2.41
CA GLY A 25 -5.59 4.73 -1.64
C GLY A 25 -5.76 4.63 -0.11
N ARG A 26 -7.00 4.77 0.39
CA ARG A 26 -7.33 4.62 1.82
C ARG A 26 -7.58 3.16 2.26
N VAL A 27 -7.64 2.22 1.32
CA VAL A 27 -7.70 0.79 1.62
C VAL A 27 -6.31 0.19 1.33
N ILE A 28 -5.28 0.72 1.99
CA ILE A 28 -4.16 -0.16 2.37
C ILE A 28 -4.75 -0.98 3.50
N ASP A 29 -5.43 -2.05 3.11
CA ASP A 29 -6.06 -2.99 3.98
C ASP A 29 -4.95 -3.63 4.82
N GLU A 30 -4.74 -3.14 6.04
CA GLU A 30 -3.83 -3.74 7.03
C GLU A 30 -4.20 -5.22 7.29
N HIS A 31 -5.42 -5.61 6.89
CA HIS A 31 -5.96 -6.97 6.93
C HIS A 31 -5.60 -7.85 5.72
N ASN A 32 -5.27 -7.27 4.56
CA ASN A 32 -5.07 -8.00 3.30
C ASN A 32 -3.68 -7.74 2.69
N ASP A 33 -2.73 -7.46 3.57
CA ASP A 33 -1.39 -7.08 3.18
C ASP A 33 -0.62 -8.31 2.68
N ALA A 34 0.11 -8.14 1.57
CA ALA A 34 0.79 -9.23 0.88
C ALA A 34 1.82 -9.94 1.79
N LEU A 35 2.45 -9.20 2.70
CA LEU A 35 3.35 -9.72 3.73
C LEU A 35 2.64 -10.67 4.71
N THR A 36 1.47 -10.27 5.23
CA THR A 36 0.67 -11.10 6.14
C THR A 36 0.23 -12.38 5.43
N ARG A 37 -0.14 -12.31 4.16
CA ARG A 37 -0.50 -13.49 3.35
C ARG A 37 0.70 -14.41 3.12
N ALA A 38 1.88 -13.84 2.86
CA ALA A 38 3.12 -14.60 2.73
C ALA A 38 3.49 -15.32 4.06
N CYS A 39 3.14 -14.71 5.19
CA CYS A 39 3.23 -15.30 6.53
C CYS A 39 2.04 -16.23 6.88
N SER A 40 1.32 -16.77 5.88
CA SER A 40 0.16 -17.66 6.08
C SER A 40 -0.97 -17.07 6.94
N GLY A 41 -1.10 -15.75 6.97
CA GLY A 41 -2.07 -15.05 7.81
C GLY A 41 -1.56 -14.66 9.20
N ASP A 42 -0.33 -15.03 9.57
CA ASP A 42 0.28 -14.67 10.85
C ASP A 42 0.72 -13.20 10.87
N ARG A 43 -0.03 -12.39 11.62
CA ARG A 43 0.22 -10.95 11.78
C ARG A 43 1.39 -10.65 12.68
N GLU A 44 1.65 -11.50 13.67
CA GLU A 44 2.72 -11.28 14.62
C GLU A 44 4.06 -11.51 13.92
N GLN A 45 4.14 -12.58 13.12
CA GLN A 45 5.29 -12.84 12.27
C GLN A 45 5.53 -11.71 11.24
N ALA A 46 4.48 -11.24 10.56
CA ALA A 46 4.60 -10.13 9.62
C ALA A 46 5.13 -8.84 10.27
N ARG A 47 4.66 -8.52 11.49
CA ARG A 47 5.16 -7.35 12.24
C ARG A 47 6.62 -7.52 12.68
N ARG A 48 7.02 -8.72 13.12
CA ARG A 48 8.43 -8.98 13.47
C ARG A 48 9.34 -8.77 12.26
N LEU A 49 8.93 -9.19 11.07
CA LEU A 49 9.69 -8.95 9.84
C LEU A 49 9.75 -7.46 9.47
N GLU A 50 8.65 -6.73 9.63
CA GLU A 50 8.61 -5.27 9.47
C GLU A 50 9.57 -4.55 10.42
N ASP A 51 9.56 -4.93 11.70
CA ASP A 51 10.43 -4.35 12.75
C ASP A 51 11.92 -4.70 12.51
N LEU A 52 12.20 -5.91 12.00
CA LEU A 52 13.54 -6.32 11.59
C LEU A 52 14.07 -5.47 10.44
N GLU A 53 13.22 -5.10 9.48
CA GLU A 53 13.62 -4.20 8.38
C GLU A 53 13.84 -2.76 8.86
N HIS A 54 13.04 -2.29 9.81
CA HIS A 54 13.25 -1.00 10.46
C HIS A 54 14.59 -0.93 11.21
N SER A 55 14.96 -2.00 11.92
CA SER A 55 16.23 -2.06 12.66
C SER A 55 17.45 -2.28 11.77
N ARG A 56 17.29 -2.85 10.57
CA ARG A 56 18.39 -3.09 9.62
C ARG A 56 18.84 -1.86 8.84
N THR A 57 17.97 -0.88 8.66
CA THR A 57 18.26 0.30 7.85
C THR A 57 18.45 1.52 8.77
N SER A 58 19.48 2.32 8.49
CA SER A 58 19.84 3.50 9.28
C SER A 58 18.94 4.72 9.02
N GLU A 59 18.23 4.74 7.89
CA GLU A 59 17.23 5.75 7.55
C GLU A 59 15.82 5.29 7.98
N PRO A 60 14.99 6.15 8.57
CA PRO A 60 13.64 5.76 8.92
C PRO A 60 12.84 5.42 7.65
N LEU A 61 12.50 4.15 7.47
CA LEU A 61 11.65 3.71 6.36
C LEU A 61 10.20 4.07 6.66
N SER A 62 9.42 4.37 5.61
CA SER A 62 7.98 4.35 5.77
C SER A 62 7.52 2.95 6.13
N ARG A 63 6.46 2.85 6.95
CA ARG A 63 5.82 1.58 7.32
C ARG A 63 5.51 0.69 6.11
N LYS A 64 5.12 1.33 4.99
CA LYS A 64 4.83 0.64 3.73
C LYS A 64 6.08 0.09 3.06
N GLU A 65 7.19 0.83 3.09
CA GLU A 65 8.45 0.43 2.47
C GLU A 65 9.12 -0.71 3.23
N ALA A 66 9.11 -0.65 4.57
CA ALA A 66 9.60 -1.72 5.41
C ALA A 66 8.85 -3.04 5.14
N ARG A 67 7.53 -2.98 4.98
CA ARG A 67 6.70 -4.15 4.67
C ARG A 67 6.96 -4.71 3.28
N GLN A 68 7.18 -3.84 2.28
CA GLN A 68 7.51 -4.28 0.93
C GLN A 68 8.89 -4.96 0.89
N ARG A 69 9.91 -4.39 1.54
CA ARG A 69 11.24 -5.00 1.65
C ARG A 69 11.23 -6.32 2.41
N ALA A 70 10.47 -6.39 3.50
CA ALA A 70 10.27 -7.63 4.25
C ALA A 70 9.64 -8.73 3.38
N LEU A 71 8.67 -8.37 2.52
CA LEU A 71 8.04 -9.31 1.61
C LEU A 71 9.00 -9.78 0.53
N GLU A 72 9.74 -8.86 -0.10
CA GLU A 72 10.73 -9.20 -1.14
C GLU A 72 11.77 -10.18 -0.59
N ARG A 73 12.30 -9.94 0.61
CA ARG A 73 13.22 -10.87 1.28
C ARG A 73 12.60 -12.21 1.61
N LEU A 74 11.38 -12.21 2.14
CA LEU A 74 10.69 -13.46 2.48
C LEU A 74 10.43 -14.34 1.24
N ILE A 75 10.18 -13.71 0.08
CA ILE A 75 10.05 -14.42 -1.20
C ILE A 75 11.42 -14.94 -1.67
N ASP A 76 12.47 -14.11 -1.57
CA ASP A 76 13.84 -14.48 -1.94
C ASP A 76 14.35 -15.67 -1.12
N ASP A 77 14.22 -15.61 0.22
CA ASP A 77 14.57 -16.68 1.16
C ASP A 77 13.83 -18.01 0.88
N ARG A 78 12.62 -17.94 0.32
CA ARG A 78 11.79 -19.12 -0.01
C ARG A 78 12.08 -19.69 -1.40
N SER A 79 12.73 -18.92 -2.26
CA SER A 79 13.08 -19.32 -3.63
C SER A 79 14.37 -20.15 -3.70
N ILE A 80 15.07 -20.28 -2.56
CA ILE A 80 16.32 -21.03 -2.34
C ILE A 80 16.00 -22.37 -1.68
#